data_AF-A0A349N6U7-F1
#
_entry.id   AF-A0A349N6U7-F1
#
_cell.length_a   1.000
_cell.length_b   1.000
_cell.length_c   1.000
_cell.angle_alpha   90.00
_cell.angle_beta   90.00
_cell.angle_gamma   90.00
#
_symmetry.space_group_name_H-M   'P 1'
#
loop_
_entity.id
_entity.type
_entity.pdbx_description
1 polymer ?
#
loop_
_entity_poly.entity_id
_entity_poly.type
_entity_poly.pdbx_seq_one_letter_code
_entity_poly.pdbx_strand_id
1 'polypeptide(L)'
;LLMQRLSFSQVTFYAHLPLILAEDGQKLSKQTLAQPVATTPDSIRKTLFKTLSLLGQEPPNHLIYNDLNDIHTWGIEHWNISKVPSDLSI
;
A
#
# COMPACT_ATOMS: atom_id res chain seq x y z
N LEU A 1 -10.69 24.57 -4.38
CA LEU A 1 -10.81 26.01 -4.05
C LEU A 1 -9.46 26.74 -4.04
N LEU A 2 -8.45 26.30 -3.28
CA LEU A 2 -7.14 26.98 -3.26
C LEU A 2 -6.49 27.07 -4.65
N MET A 3 -6.38 25.94 -5.37
CA MET A 3 -5.80 25.93 -6.72
C MET A 3 -6.52 26.85 -7.71
N GLN A 4 -7.86 26.87 -7.65
CA GLN A 4 -8.68 27.77 -8.48
C GLN A 4 -8.44 29.24 -8.15
N ARG A 5 -8.25 29.59 -6.86
CA ARG A 5 -7.98 30.97 -6.43
C ARG A 5 -6.58 31.46 -6.80
N LEU A 6 -5.64 30.54 -7.02
CA LEU A 6 -4.26 30.82 -7.41
C LEU A 6 -4.04 30.66 -8.93
N SER A 7 -5.11 30.46 -9.70
CA SER A 7 -5.05 30.25 -11.16
C SER A 7 -4.14 29.09 -11.58
N PHE A 8 -3.95 28.08 -10.71
CA PHE A 8 -3.28 26.85 -11.09
C PHE A 8 -4.20 26.01 -11.96
N SER A 9 -3.60 25.29 -12.91
CA SER A 9 -4.30 24.25 -13.66
C SER A 9 -4.93 23.26 -12.69
N GLN A 10 -6.20 22.93 -12.91
CA GLN A 10 -6.92 22.00 -12.06
C GLN A 10 -6.28 20.61 -12.23
N VAL A 11 -5.67 20.10 -11.16
CA VAL A 11 -5.16 18.72 -11.14
C VAL A 11 -6.38 17.81 -11.23
N THR A 12 -6.40 16.95 -12.24
CA THR A 12 -7.54 16.09 -12.56
C THR A 12 -7.47 14.72 -11.88
N PHE A 13 -6.33 14.36 -11.28
CA PHE A 13 -6.12 13.02 -10.74
C PHE A 13 -5.54 13.08 -9.33
N TYR A 14 -6.36 12.69 -8.36
CA TYR A 14 -5.96 12.36 -7.00
C TYR A 14 -6.37 10.93 -6.72
N ALA A 15 -5.52 10.20 -6.00
CA ALA A 15 -5.85 8.89 -5.48
C ALA A 15 -5.63 8.89 -3.98
N HIS A 16 -6.60 8.35 -3.25
CA HIS A 16 -6.49 8.13 -1.80
C HIS A 16 -6.12 6.66 -1.58
N LEU A 17 -5.05 6.43 -0.83
CA LEU A 17 -4.75 5.08 -0.33
C LEU A 17 -5.54 4.84 0.96
N PRO A 18 -6.04 3.61 1.18
CA PRO A 18 -6.81 3.29 2.36
C PRO A 18 -5.94 3.36 3.61
N LEU A 19 -6.56 3.73 4.72
CA LEU A 19 -5.96 3.56 6.03
C LEU A 19 -6.08 2.09 6.44
N ILE A 20 -4.99 1.54 6.95
CA ILE A 20 -5.00 0.22 7.58
C ILE A 20 -5.50 0.38 9.02
N LEU A 21 -6.64 -0.23 9.33
CA LEU A 21 -7.22 -0.31 10.66
C LEU A 21 -6.96 -1.69 11.26
N ALA A 22 -6.80 -1.77 12.58
CA ALA A 22 -6.85 -3.04 13.30
C ALA A 22 -8.30 -3.54 13.41
N GLU A 23 -8.50 -4.81 13.81
CA GLU A 23 -9.83 -5.41 14.04
C GLU A 23 -10.74 -4.58 14.97
N ASP A 24 -10.17 -3.86 15.93
CA ASP A 24 -10.90 -3.00 16.86
C ASP A 24 -11.23 -1.60 16.29
N GLY A 25 -10.94 -1.37 15.01
CA GLY A 25 -11.17 -0.11 14.30
C GLY A 25 -10.11 0.97 14.56
N GLN A 26 -9.09 0.70 15.38
CA GLN A 26 -8.02 1.67 15.62
C GLN A 26 -7.07 1.76 14.43
N LYS A 27 -6.63 2.99 14.12
CA LYS A 27 -5.65 3.23 13.04
C LYS A 27 -4.31 2.64 13.43
N LEU A 28 -3.72 1.84 12.55
CA LEU A 28 -2.37 1.34 12.74
C LEU A 28 -1.38 2.52 12.65
N SER A 29 -0.85 2.95 13.78
CA SER A 29 -0.02 4.15 13.87
C SER A 29 1.08 4.02 14.93
N LYS A 30 2.04 4.95 14.90
CA LYS A 30 3.03 5.08 15.98
C LYS A 30 2.39 5.39 17.32
N GLN A 31 1.21 6.04 17.31
CA GLN A 31 0.45 6.35 18.53
C GLN A 31 -0.24 5.13 19.11
N THR A 32 -0.58 4.14 18.29
CA THR A 32 -1.19 2.87 18.71
C THR A 32 -0.17 1.75 18.90
N LEU A 33 1.11 2.10 19.12
CA LEU A 33 2.20 1.13 19.36
C LEU A 33 2.30 0.06 18.26
N ALA A 34 2.03 0.43 17.01
CA ALA A 34 2.18 -0.48 15.89
C ALA A 34 3.60 -1.05 15.84
N GLN A 35 3.71 -2.35 15.52
CA GLN A 35 4.98 -3.01 15.30
C GLN A 35 5.82 -2.22 14.29
N PRO A 36 7.13 -2.05 14.52
CA PRO A 36 8.00 -1.38 13.56
C PRO A 36 8.02 -2.15 12.23
N VAL A 37 8.29 -1.43 11.15
CA VAL A 37 8.47 -2.05 9.83
C VAL A 37 9.65 -3.03 9.90
N ALA A 38 9.49 -4.16 9.24
CA ALA A 38 10.46 -5.24 9.25
C ALA A 38 11.79 -4.83 8.61
N THR A 39 12.91 -5.37 9.12
CA THR A 39 14.27 -4.95 8.73
C THR A 39 15.13 -6.08 8.16
N THR A 40 14.69 -7.34 8.23
CA THR A 40 15.41 -8.46 7.63
C THR A 40 14.89 -8.74 6.21
N PRO A 41 15.72 -9.22 5.27
CA PRO A 41 15.26 -9.45 3.90
C PRO A 41 14.01 -10.35 3.78
N ASP A 42 13.95 -11.43 4.57
CA ASP A 42 12.78 -12.34 4.57
C ASP A 42 11.50 -11.66 5.09
N SER A 43 11.62 -10.84 6.13
CA SER A 43 10.47 -10.15 6.72
C SER A 43 10.00 -8.98 5.85
N ILE A 44 10.91 -8.27 5.18
CA ILE A 44 10.59 -7.25 4.18
C ILE A 44 9.83 -7.88 3.02
N ARG A 45 10.31 -9.02 2.50
CA ARG A 45 9.64 -9.77 1.43
C ARG A 45 8.20 -10.14 1.78
N LYS A 46 7.98 -10.71 2.96
CA LYS A 46 6.63 -11.04 3.45
C LYS A 46 5.77 -9.79 3.60
N THR A 47 6.36 -8.69 4.06
CA THR A 47 5.66 -7.40 4.22
C THR A 47 5.25 -6.83 2.87
N LEU A 48 6.13 -6.84 1.87
CA LEU A 48 5.82 -6.37 0.51
C LEU A 48 4.72 -7.22 -0.14
N PHE A 49 4.85 -8.54 -0.09
CA PHE A 49 3.83 -9.45 -0.62
C PHE A 49 2.46 -9.24 0.04
N LYS A 50 2.44 -9.13 1.38
CA LYS A 50 1.22 -8.83 2.15
C LYS A 50 0.64 -7.47 1.74
N THR A 51 1.48 -6.45 1.62
CA THR A 51 1.05 -5.09 1.25
C THR A 51 0.42 -5.06 -0.14
N LEU A 52 1.03 -5.70 -1.14
CA LEU A 52 0.45 -5.81 -2.49
C LEU A 52 -0.90 -6.53 -2.47
N SER A 53 -1.01 -7.61 -1.70
CA SER A 53 -2.27 -8.35 -1.53
C SER A 53 -3.35 -7.49 -0.88
N LEU A 54 -3.00 -6.76 0.17
CA LEU A 54 -3.88 -5.82 0.88
C LEU A 54 -4.34 -4.67 -0.02
N LEU A 55 -3.47 -4.18 -0.90
CA LEU A 55 -3.79 -3.18 -1.92
C LEU A 55 -4.57 -3.75 -3.12
N GLY A 56 -5.02 -5.01 -3.05
CA GLY A 56 -5.82 -5.64 -4.09
C GLY A 56 -5.06 -5.98 -5.38
N GLN A 57 -3.72 -5.96 -5.37
CA GLN A 57 -2.94 -6.15 -6.60
C GLN A 57 -2.91 -7.61 -7.09
N GLU A 58 -3.31 -8.57 -6.25
CA GLU A 58 -3.37 -10.01 -6.54
C GLU A 58 -2.01 -10.61 -7.00
N PRO A 59 -0.92 -10.44 -6.22
CA PRO A 59 0.37 -11.04 -6.56
C PRO A 59 0.27 -12.57 -6.61
N PRO A 60 0.91 -13.23 -7.60
CA PRO A 60 0.89 -14.69 -7.66
C PRO A 60 1.63 -15.29 -6.47
N ASN A 61 1.11 -16.39 -5.90
CA ASN A 61 1.62 -16.97 -4.65
C ASN A 61 3.13 -17.29 -4.65
N HIS A 62 3.71 -17.61 -5.82
CA HIS A 62 5.14 -17.91 -5.90
C HIS A 62 6.04 -16.68 -5.72
N LEU A 63 5.49 -15.46 -5.93
CA LEU A 63 6.23 -14.20 -5.83
C LEU A 63 6.81 -13.97 -4.42
N ILE A 64 6.19 -14.54 -3.38
CA ILE A 64 6.71 -14.46 -2.00
C ILE A 64 8.06 -15.17 -1.82
N TYR A 65 8.49 -16.01 -2.76
CA TYR A 65 9.77 -16.74 -2.69
C TYR A 65 10.89 -16.06 -3.49
N ASN A 66 10.54 -15.07 -4.31
CA ASN A 66 11.51 -14.31 -5.09
C ASN A 66 12.35 -13.38 -4.21
N ASP A 67 13.33 -12.72 -4.82
CA ASP A 67 14.07 -11.67 -4.14
C ASP A 67 13.26 -10.36 -4.05
N LEU A 68 13.78 -9.38 -3.32
CA LEU A 68 13.09 -8.10 -3.12
C LEU A 68 12.93 -7.29 -4.40
N ASN A 69 13.89 -7.41 -5.32
CA ASN A 69 13.90 -6.66 -6.56
C ASN A 69 12.82 -7.17 -7.52
N ASP A 70 12.65 -8.49 -7.61
CA ASP A 70 11.59 -9.12 -8.40
C ASP A 70 10.20 -8.72 -7.90
N ILE A 71 9.97 -8.73 -6.59
CA ILE A 71 8.67 -8.36 -5.99
C ILE A 71 8.37 -6.89 -6.27
N HIS A 72 9.38 -6.03 -6.14
CA HIS A 72 9.26 -4.61 -6.44
C HIS A 72 8.98 -4.35 -7.92
N THR A 73 9.72 -5.03 -8.81
CA THR A 73 9.55 -4.93 -10.27
C THR A 73 8.15 -5.39 -10.68
N TRP A 74 7.70 -6.54 -10.17
CA TRP A 74 6.35 -7.03 -10.40
C TRP A 74 5.30 -6.01 -9.97
N GLY A 75 5.49 -5.40 -8.79
CA GLY A 75 4.59 -4.38 -8.25
C GLY A 75 4.48 -3.14 -9.14
N ILE A 76 5.56 -2.71 -9.80
CA ILE A 76 5.53 -1.61 -10.77
C ILE A 76 4.77 -2.03 -12.03
N GLU A 77 5.06 -3.20 -12.58
CA GLU A 77 4.50 -3.67 -13.85
C GLU A 77 3.00 -3.97 -13.78
N HIS A 78 2.52 -4.44 -12.64
CA HIS A 78 1.15 -4.91 -12.46
C HIS A 78 0.27 -3.93 -11.68
N TRP A 79 0.81 -2.75 -11.32
CA TRP A 79 0.09 -1.78 -10.52
C TRP A 79 -1.20 -1.33 -11.19
N ASN A 80 -2.31 -1.43 -10.47
CA ASN A 80 -3.60 -0.90 -10.89
C ASN A 80 -4.29 -0.19 -9.72
N ILE A 81 -4.38 1.14 -9.81
CA ILE A 81 -5.00 1.97 -8.78
C ILE A 81 -6.50 1.67 -8.60
N SER A 82 -7.19 1.20 -9.65
CA SER A 82 -8.62 0.84 -9.55
C SER A 82 -8.89 -0.41 -8.69
N LYS A 83 -7.86 -1.21 -8.40
CA LYS A 83 -7.96 -2.37 -7.51
C LYS A 83 -7.75 -2.02 -6.03
N VAL A 84 -7.25 -0.82 -5.75
CA VAL A 84 -7.00 -0.40 -4.36
C VAL A 84 -8.35 -0.23 -3.65
N PRO A 85 -8.56 -0.90 -2.51
CA PRO A 85 -9.83 -0.80 -1.79
C PRO A 85 -10.00 0.59 -1.16
N SER A 86 -11.25 1.00 -0.94
CA SER A 86 -11.55 2.27 -0.26
C SER A 86 -11.18 2.24 1.23
N ASP A 87 -11.31 1.06 1.85
CA ASP A 87 -11.12 0.81 3.27
C ASP A 87 -10.35 -0.49 3.48
N LEU A 88 -9.57 -0.57 4.55
CA LEU A 88 -8.69 -1.72 4.79
C LEU A 88 -8.57 -2.01 6.29
N SER A 89 -8.89 -3.23 6.69
CA SER A 89 -8.76 -3.72 8.06
C SER A 89 -7.92 -5.00 8.10
N ILE A 90 -7.07 -5.14 9.12
CA ILE A 90 -6.20 -6.31 9.35
C ILE A 90 -6.19 -6.77 10.81
#